data_AF-A0A7V0QR71-F1
#
_entry.id   AF-A0A7V0QR71-F1
#
_cell.length_a   1.000
_cell.length_b   1.000
_cell.length_c   1.000
_cell.angle_alpha   90.00
_cell.angle_beta   90.00
_cell.angle_gamma   90.00
#
_symmetry.space_group_name_H-M   'P 1'
#
loop_
_entity.id
_entity.type
_entity.pdbx_description
1 polymer ?
#
loop_
_entity_poly.entity_id
_entity_poly.type
_entity_poly.pdbx_seq_one_letter_code
_entity_poly.pdbx_strand_id
1 'polypeptide(L)'
;MKFTIERADREDVYRDVIRIPEKYRQGIDGKIIPEGSVCKITLPTGKKVFAIIRGMRDAGVPVEKPIAKMDERLRNRLGLQVGDRVELRLKKVGTIGAFRWAWSASDPAYRAMARMALLSLTLAVLSVILAIKGVL
;
A
#
# COMPACT_ATOMS: atom_id res chain seq x y z
N MET A 1 10.57 -3.62 -15.55
CA MET A 1 11.37 -2.38 -15.40
C MET A 1 12.05 -2.37 -14.05
N LYS A 2 13.31 -1.93 -13.96
CA LYS A 2 14.07 -1.90 -12.70
C LYS A 2 14.04 -0.49 -12.10
N PHE A 3 13.79 -0.41 -10.79
CA PHE A 3 13.80 0.81 -10.01
C PHE A 3 15.06 0.89 -9.17
N THR A 4 15.64 2.07 -9.02
CA THR A 4 16.64 2.32 -7.97
C THR A 4 15.91 2.68 -6.68
N ILE A 5 16.23 1.96 -5.59
CA ILE A 5 15.60 2.17 -4.29
C ILE A 5 16.23 3.35 -3.58
N GLU A 6 15.40 4.29 -3.14
CA GLU A 6 15.83 5.47 -2.39
C GLU A 6 15.13 5.58 -1.03
N ARG A 7 15.65 6.46 -0.18
CA ARG A 7 15.04 6.73 1.13
C ARG A 7 13.72 7.50 0.93
N ALA A 8 12.70 7.12 1.70
CA ALA A 8 11.48 7.89 1.82
C ALA A 8 11.76 9.32 2.28
N ASP A 9 10.88 10.23 1.86
CA ASP A 9 10.81 11.59 2.39
C ASP A 9 10.34 11.52 3.85
N ARG A 10 10.72 12.51 4.67
CA ARG A 10 10.50 12.46 6.13
C ARG A 10 9.03 12.29 6.51
N GLU A 11 8.12 12.93 5.77
CA GLU A 11 6.68 12.81 6.01
C GLU A 11 6.12 11.39 5.78
N ASP A 12 6.78 10.55 4.97
CA ASP A 12 6.26 9.25 4.55
C ASP A 12 6.77 8.07 5.39
N VAL A 13 7.70 8.34 6.30
CA VAL A 13 8.28 7.32 7.19
C VAL A 13 7.20 6.73 8.09
N TYR A 14 7.11 5.40 8.14
CA TYR A 14 6.10 4.61 8.86
C TYR A 14 4.65 4.82 8.40
N ARG A 15 4.44 5.28 7.17
CA ARG A 15 3.08 5.45 6.59
C ARG A 15 2.72 4.40 5.53
N ASP A 16 3.56 3.39 5.34
CA ASP A 16 3.45 2.42 4.24
C ASP A 16 3.33 3.11 2.88
N VAL A 17 4.08 4.18 2.63
CA VAL A 17 4.07 4.91 1.35
C VAL A 17 5.27 4.49 0.50
N ILE A 18 5.02 4.28 -0.80
CA ILE A 18 6.07 4.21 -1.81
C ILE A 18 5.79 5.29 -2.85
N ARG A 19 6.78 6.17 -3.07
CA ARG A 19 6.71 7.16 -4.15
C ARG A 19 7.37 6.63 -5.41
N ILE A 20 6.62 6.69 -6.51
CA ILE A 20 7.08 6.29 -7.84
C ILE A 20 6.64 7.40 -8.82
N PRO A 21 7.54 7.91 -9.69
CA PRO A 21 7.14 8.87 -10.71
C PRO A 21 6.08 8.30 -11.63
N GLU A 22 5.11 9.12 -12.05
CA GLU A 22 3.90 8.67 -12.73
C GLU A 22 4.18 7.83 -13.98
N LYS A 23 5.15 8.26 -14.80
CA LYS A 23 5.61 7.56 -16.01
C LYS A 23 6.01 6.11 -15.75
N TYR A 24 6.49 5.81 -14.55
CA TYR A 24 7.02 4.51 -14.18
C TYR A 24 6.06 3.67 -13.33
N ARG A 25 4.88 4.21 -13.04
CA ARG A 25 3.91 3.66 -12.08
C ARG A 25 2.90 2.75 -12.75
N GLN A 26 3.40 1.82 -13.55
CA GLN A 26 2.59 0.89 -14.31
C GLN A 26 2.30 -0.37 -13.50
N GLY A 27 1.04 -0.78 -13.49
CA GLY A 27 0.61 -2.05 -12.94
C GLY A 27 1.03 -3.22 -13.83
N ILE A 28 0.88 -4.44 -13.28
CA ILE A 28 1.05 -5.68 -14.04
C ILE A 28 0.13 -5.82 -15.25
N ASP A 29 -0.96 -5.05 -15.28
CA ASP A 29 -1.93 -4.97 -16.38
C ASP A 29 -1.56 -3.89 -17.42
N GLY A 30 -0.39 -3.26 -17.29
CA GLY A 30 0.09 -2.18 -18.15
C GLY A 30 -0.59 -0.82 -17.90
N LYS A 31 -1.57 -0.75 -16.99
CA LYS A 31 -2.28 0.49 -16.69
C LYS A 31 -1.51 1.32 -15.68
N ILE A 32 -1.58 2.64 -15.81
CA ILE A 32 -1.06 3.55 -14.79
C ILE A 32 -1.89 3.35 -13.51
N ILE A 33 -1.22 3.06 -12.40
CA ILE A 33 -1.87 2.98 -11.09
C ILE A 33 -2.14 4.40 -10.63
N PRO A 34 -3.37 4.80 -10.25
CA PRO A 34 -3.67 6.14 -9.76
C PRO A 34 -3.06 6.44 -8.38
N GLU A 35 -2.82 7.72 -8.08
CA GLU A 35 -2.24 8.12 -6.79
C GLU A 35 -3.20 7.87 -5.63
N GLY A 36 -2.67 7.48 -4.47
CA GLY A 36 -3.46 7.08 -3.32
C GLY A 36 -4.00 5.66 -3.39
N SER A 37 -3.74 4.93 -4.48
CA SER A 37 -4.09 3.52 -4.57
C SER A 37 -3.24 2.69 -3.61
N VAL A 38 -3.88 1.81 -2.87
CA VAL A 38 -3.19 0.72 -2.18
C VAL A 38 -2.78 -0.32 -3.22
N CYS A 39 -1.52 -0.73 -3.19
CA CYS A 39 -0.98 -1.72 -4.08
C CYS A 39 -0.28 -2.83 -3.31
N LYS A 40 -0.36 -4.03 -3.86
CA LYS A 40 0.54 -5.11 -3.52
C LYS A 40 1.77 -4.99 -4.42
N ILE A 41 2.93 -4.78 -3.80
CA ILE A 41 4.24 -4.81 -4.44
C ILE A 41 4.80 -6.21 -4.26
N THR A 42 5.23 -6.81 -5.36
CA THR A 42 5.83 -8.16 -5.36
C THR A 42 7.19 -8.10 -6.06
N LEU A 43 8.22 -8.62 -5.42
CA LEU A 43 9.53 -8.82 -6.03
C LEU A 43 9.57 -10.12 -6.83
N PRO A 44 10.49 -10.26 -7.80
CA PRO A 44 10.74 -11.53 -8.49
C PRO A 44 11.08 -12.69 -7.53
N THR A 45 11.66 -12.38 -6.36
CA THR A 45 11.94 -13.35 -5.29
C THR A 45 10.69 -13.90 -4.58
N GLY A 46 9.50 -13.38 -4.90
CA GLY A 46 8.23 -13.76 -4.27
C GLY A 46 7.89 -12.97 -3.00
N LYS A 47 8.84 -12.19 -2.45
CA LYS A 47 8.57 -11.28 -1.32
C LYS A 47 7.52 -10.24 -1.71
N LYS A 48 6.61 -9.94 -0.78
CA LYS A 48 5.44 -9.08 -1.04
C LYS A 48 5.14 -8.14 0.11
N VAL A 49 4.70 -6.93 -0.22
CA VAL A 49 4.24 -5.93 0.75
C VAL A 49 3.03 -5.18 0.21
N PHE A 50 2.21 -4.62 1.11
CA PHE A 50 1.18 -3.66 0.75
C PHE A 50 1.68 -2.25 1.07
N ALA A 51 1.48 -1.32 0.15
CA ALA A 51 1.81 0.08 0.37
C ALA A 51 0.87 0.99 -0.43
N ILE A 52 0.73 2.22 0.03
CA ILE A 52 0.06 3.31 -0.70
C ILE A 52 1.04 3.84 -1.73
N ILE A 53 0.61 3.88 -2.98
CA ILE A 53 1.39 4.45 -4.07
C ILE A 53 1.14 5.96 -4.13
N ARG A 54 2.23 6.74 -4.07
CA ARG A 54 2.23 8.19 -4.23
C ARG A 54 3.07 8.64 -5.42
N GLY A 55 2.72 9.79 -5.98
CA GLY A 55 3.51 10.43 -7.01
C GLY A 55 4.80 11.00 -6.45
N MET A 56 5.75 11.26 -7.33
CA MET A 56 6.97 11.98 -6.99
C MET A 56 7.05 13.25 -7.84
N ARG A 57 7.35 14.37 -7.17
CA ARG A 57 7.65 15.66 -7.79
C ARG A 57 8.91 16.18 -7.11
N ASP A 58 9.84 16.73 -7.89
CA ASP A 58 11.03 17.39 -7.37
C ASP A 58 10.99 18.84 -7.83
N ALA A 59 10.92 19.79 -6.89
CA ALA A 59 10.72 21.22 -7.17
C ALA A 59 9.56 21.53 -8.16
N GLY A 60 8.49 20.71 -8.14
CA GLY A 60 7.35 20.84 -9.06
C GLY A 60 7.56 20.22 -10.45
N VAL A 61 8.76 19.69 -10.73
CA VAL A 61 9.11 19.02 -11.99
C VAL A 61 8.90 17.51 -11.86
N PRO A 62 8.35 16.84 -12.89
CA PRO A 62 8.28 15.39 -12.94
C PRO A 62 9.67 14.76 -12.91
N VAL A 63 9.85 13.75 -12.05
CA VAL A 63 11.12 13.01 -11.99
C VAL A 63 11.20 12.04 -13.16
N GLU A 64 12.23 12.18 -13.99
CA GLU A 64 12.44 11.35 -15.19
C GLU A 64 13.23 10.06 -14.94
N LYS A 65 13.60 9.75 -13.70
CA LYS A 65 14.37 8.55 -13.36
C LYS A 65 13.46 7.46 -12.80
N PRO A 66 13.69 6.16 -13.12
CA PRO A 66 12.94 5.06 -12.53
C PRO A 66 13.41 4.82 -11.09
N ILE A 67 12.96 5.66 -10.16
CA ILE A 67 13.29 5.57 -8.74
C ILE A 67 12.05 5.22 -7.91
N ALA A 68 12.27 4.53 -6.81
CA ALA A 68 11.23 4.19 -5.85
C ALA A 68 11.70 4.57 -4.44
N LYS A 69 11.09 5.61 -3.87
CA LYS A 69 11.36 6.00 -2.48
C LYS A 69 10.44 5.24 -1.55
N MET A 70 11.00 4.57 -0.55
CA MET A 70 10.24 3.87 0.48
C MET A 70 10.98 3.92 1.82
N ASP A 71 10.28 3.71 2.92
CA ASP A 71 10.88 3.77 4.25
C ASP A 71 11.67 2.49 4.58
N GLU A 72 12.33 2.50 5.73
CA GLU A 72 13.13 1.36 6.18
C GLU A 72 12.27 0.12 6.43
N ARG A 73 11.07 0.28 7.02
CA ARG A 73 10.20 -0.85 7.33
C ARG A 73 9.77 -1.59 6.06
N LEU A 74 9.36 -0.88 5.02
CA LEU A 74 9.00 -1.48 3.74
C LEU A 74 10.20 -2.16 3.07
N ARG A 75 11.37 -1.51 3.08
CA ARG A 75 12.62 -2.09 2.58
C ARG A 75 12.96 -3.40 3.30
N ASN A 76 12.94 -3.40 4.64
CA ASN A 76 13.27 -4.57 5.46
C ASN A 76 12.32 -5.74 5.17
N ARG A 77 11.01 -5.47 5.01
CA ARG A 77 10.01 -6.49 4.63
C ARG A 77 10.25 -7.08 3.24
N LEU A 78 10.76 -6.27 2.32
CA LEU A 78 11.13 -6.71 0.97
C LEU A 78 12.58 -7.26 0.90
N GLY A 79 13.38 -7.08 1.94
CA GLY A 79 14.81 -7.41 1.96
C GLY A 79 15.62 -6.57 0.96
N LEU A 80 15.34 -5.28 0.89
CA LEU A 80 15.99 -4.32 0.00
C LEU A 80 16.87 -3.33 0.79
N GLN A 81 17.89 -2.79 0.14
CA GLN A 81 18.72 -1.70 0.63
C GLN A 81 18.59 -0.46 -0.25
N VAL A 82 19.03 0.70 0.26
CA VAL A 82 19.11 1.93 -0.54
C VAL A 82 20.20 1.76 -1.59
N GLY A 83 19.90 2.14 -2.83
CA GLY A 83 20.78 1.95 -3.99
C GLY A 83 20.51 0.67 -4.79
N ASP A 84 19.76 -0.28 -4.23
CA ASP A 84 19.41 -1.52 -4.94
C ASP A 84 18.65 -1.23 -6.24
N ARG A 85 18.94 -2.01 -7.28
CA ARG A 85 18.22 -1.97 -8.56
C ARG A 85 17.35 -3.20 -8.74
N VAL A 86 16.04 -3.06 -8.51
CA VAL A 86 15.11 -4.20 -8.49
C VAL A 86 13.88 -3.98 -9.36
N GLU A 87 13.32 -5.07 -9.87
CA GLU A 87 12.01 -5.04 -10.52
C GLU A 87 10.91 -5.03 -9.46
N LEU A 88 9.99 -4.07 -9.55
CA LEU A 88 8.81 -3.98 -8.70
C LEU A 88 7.57 -4.33 -9.52
N ARG A 89 6.87 -5.40 -9.16
CA ARG A 89 5.57 -5.74 -9.77
C ARG A 89 4.46 -5.15 -8.93
N LEU A 90 3.76 -4.17 -9.51
CA LEU A 90 2.71 -3.42 -8.84
C LEU A 90 1.34 -3.98 -9.22
N LYS A 91 0.51 -4.33 -8.25
CA LYS A 91 -0.89 -4.71 -8.47
C LYS A 91 -1.78 -3.88 -7.57
N LYS A 92 -2.65 -3.03 -8.14
CA LYS A 92 -3.70 -2.34 -7.39
C LYS A 92 -4.59 -3.38 -6.71
N VAL A 93 -4.88 -3.17 -5.44
CA VAL A 93 -5.77 -4.07 -4.69
C VAL A 93 -7.19 -3.53 -4.66
N GLY A 94 -8.17 -4.43 -4.63
CA GLY A 94 -9.56 -4.10 -4.36
C GLY A 94 -9.83 -3.92 -2.87
N THR A 95 -11.10 -3.72 -2.51
CA THR A 95 -11.56 -3.41 -1.14
C THR A 95 -11.05 -4.39 -0.09
N ILE A 96 -11.11 -5.69 -0.38
CA ILE A 96 -10.63 -6.73 0.55
C ILE A 96 -9.12 -6.60 0.79
N GLY A 97 -8.35 -6.34 -0.27
CA GLY A 97 -6.91 -6.13 -0.13
C GLY A 97 -6.56 -4.84 0.60
N ALA A 98 -7.33 -3.77 0.39
CA ALA A 98 -7.19 -2.53 1.12
C ALA A 98 -7.50 -2.71 2.62
N PHE A 99 -8.56 -3.47 2.96
CA PHE A 99 -8.87 -3.82 4.34
C PHE A 99 -7.75 -4.65 4.99
N ARG A 100 -7.21 -5.65 4.28
CA ARG A 100 -6.07 -6.45 4.75
C ARG A 100 -4.81 -5.60 4.98
N TRP A 101 -4.58 -4.61 4.13
CA TRP A 101 -3.52 -3.62 4.35
C TRP A 101 -3.80 -2.82 5.62
N ALA A 102 -4.98 -2.21 5.75
CA ALA A 102 -5.34 -1.37 6.89
C ALA A 102 -5.21 -2.13 8.24
N TRP A 103 -5.59 -3.41 8.27
CA TRP A 103 -5.44 -4.28 9.45
C TRP A 103 -3.98 -4.46 9.91
N SER A 104 -3.03 -4.43 8.97
CA SER A 104 -1.60 -4.66 9.21
C SER A 104 -0.72 -3.43 8.93
N ALA A 105 -1.34 -2.25 8.81
CA ALA A 105 -0.68 -1.01 8.49
C ALA A 105 0.37 -0.64 9.55
N SER A 106 1.42 0.06 9.11
CA SER A 106 2.42 0.65 10.02
C SER A 106 1.76 1.60 11.02
N ASP A 107 0.96 2.52 10.49
CA ASP A 107 0.28 3.56 11.23
C ASP A 107 -0.80 2.94 12.14
N PRO A 108 -0.75 3.16 13.47
CA PRO A 108 -1.75 2.64 14.38
C PRO A 108 -3.16 3.19 14.11
N ALA A 109 -3.30 4.38 13.54
CA ALA A 109 -4.59 4.96 13.21
C ALA A 109 -5.35 4.12 12.17
N TYR A 110 -4.67 3.69 11.09
CA TYR A 110 -5.29 2.80 10.10
C TYR A 110 -5.70 1.45 10.71
N ARG A 111 -4.88 0.88 11.59
CA ARG A 111 -5.22 -0.38 12.28
C ARG A 111 -6.43 -0.22 13.19
N ALA A 112 -6.50 0.87 13.95
CA ALA A 112 -7.63 1.17 14.83
C ALA A 112 -8.93 1.29 14.02
N MET A 113 -8.91 2.06 12.92
CA MET A 113 -10.08 2.23 12.05
C MET A 113 -10.54 0.91 11.42
N ALA A 114 -9.63 0.06 10.96
CA ALA A 114 -9.97 -1.26 10.42
C ALA A 114 -10.65 -2.16 11.47
N ARG A 115 -10.17 -2.12 12.72
CA ARG A 115 -10.76 -2.87 13.85
C ARG A 115 -12.14 -2.35 14.21
N MET A 116 -12.32 -1.02 14.24
CA MET A 116 -13.63 -0.41 14.51
C MET A 116 -14.65 -0.77 13.43
N ALA A 117 -14.26 -0.71 12.15
CA ALA A 117 -15.13 -1.12 11.05
C ALA A 117 -15.58 -2.59 11.20
N LEU A 118 -14.68 -3.49 11.59
CA LEU A 118 -15.01 -4.89 11.83
C LEU A 118 -15.97 -5.05 13.02
N LEU A 119 -15.71 -4.37 14.14
CA LEU A 119 -16.58 -4.41 15.32
C LEU A 119 -17.99 -3.92 14.98
N SER A 120 -18.12 -2.79 14.29
CA SER A 120 -19.40 -2.26 13.85
C SER A 120 -20.16 -3.24 12.94
N LEU A 121 -19.46 -3.89 12.00
CA LEU A 121 -20.06 -4.90 11.12
C LEU A 121 -20.55 -6.10 11.93
N THR A 122 -19.75 -6.60 12.88
CA THR A 122 -20.13 -7.73 13.73
C THR A 122 -21.36 -7.42 14.58
N LEU A 123 -21.44 -6.21 15.14
CA LEU A 123 -22.59 -5.79 15.93
C LEU A 123 -23.84 -5.67 15.06
N ALA A 124 -23.73 -5.11 13.85
CA ALA A 124 -24.84 -5.05 12.91
C ALA A 124 -25.37 -6.44 12.54
N VAL A 125 -24.47 -7.41 12.29
CA VAL A 125 -24.87 -8.81 12.01
C VAL A 125 -25.57 -9.44 13.21
N LEU A 126 -25.06 -9.24 14.43
CA LEU A 126 -25.70 -9.75 15.64
C LEU A 126 -27.11 -9.16 15.84
N SER A 127 -27.27 -7.86 15.61
CA SER A 127 -28.58 -7.20 15.69
C SER A 127 -29.59 -7.79 14.71
N VAL A 128 -29.17 -8.07 13.46
CA VAL A 128 -30.03 -8.71 12.46
C VAL A 128 -30.41 -10.14 12.88
N ILE A 129 -29.46 -10.93 13.38
CA ILE A 129 -29.73 -12.30 13.84
C ILE A 129 -30.71 -12.31 15.00
N LEU A 130 -30.54 -11.41 15.99
CA LEU A 130 -31.43 -11.30 17.13
C LEU A 130 -32.84 -10.85 16.71
N ALA A 131 -32.93 -9.88 15.79
CA ALA A 131 -34.21 -9.43 15.26
C ALA A 131 -34.98 -10.55 14.54
N ILE A 132 -34.30 -11.34 13.69
CA ILE A 132 -34.92 -12.48 13.00
C ILE A 132 -35.43 -13.52 14.02
N LYS A 133 -34.63 -13.85 15.03
CA LYS A 133 -35.01 -14.83 16.06
C LYS A 133 -36.06 -14.34 17.06
N GLY A 134 -36.23 -13.03 17.22
CA GLY A 134 -37.24 -12.45 18.10
C GLY A 134 -38.57 -12.18 17.39
N VAL A 135 -38.58 -12.20 16.06
CA VAL A 135 -39.79 -12.03 15.23
C VAL A 135 -40.37 -13.38 14.79
N LEU A 136 -39.55 -14.44 14.72
CA LEU A 136 -39.97 -15.84 14.62
C LEU A 136 -40.30 -16.43 16.00
#